data_AF-A0A7C5ZXR9-F1
#
_entry.id   AF-A0A7C5ZXR9-F1
#
_cell.length_a   1.000
_cell.length_b   1.000
_cell.length_c   1.000
_cell.angle_alpha   90.00
_cell.angle_beta   90.00
_cell.angle_gamma   90.00
#
_symmetry.space_group_name_H-M   'P 1'
#
loop_
_entity.id
_entity.type
_entity.pdbx_description
1 polymer ?
#
loop_
_entity_poly.entity_id
_entity_poly.type
_entity_poly.pdbx_seq_one_letter_code
_entity_poly.pdbx_strand_id
1 'polypeptide(L)'
;MSMEERKEPSFPIVAKKSRDEVHVIGEDAVEWLDSKGYGSKFRSNLLILRPFEALYLMSQNKLKLLQKSKPLDFNQYLRLLEKQDSKMWLRYLIYKDLRDKGYVVKDGYGFDIDFKVYEAGEYGSKPAKYLVYGVVEGIPLPVTKLYNILRHAYSLRKTLIIATVDRRSEIVYYMLSSLLMGKETREEK
;
A
#
# COMPACT_ATOMS: atom_id res chain seq x y z
N MET A 1 -17.45 -13.70 19.46
CA MET A 1 -18.18 -13.00 18.38
C MET A 1 -18.03 -13.83 17.13
N SER A 2 -19.14 -14.40 16.65
CA SER A 2 -19.21 -15.27 15.48
C SER A 2 -18.70 -14.55 14.24
N MET A 3 -17.76 -15.18 13.54
CA MET A 3 -17.44 -14.83 12.16
C MET A 3 -18.67 -15.22 11.32
N GLU A 4 -19.60 -14.29 11.11
CA GLU A 4 -20.55 -14.43 10.02
C GLU A 4 -19.75 -14.64 8.73
N GLU A 5 -20.02 -15.75 8.05
CA GLU A 5 -19.55 -16.01 6.69
C GLU A 5 -20.10 -14.89 5.80
N ARG A 6 -19.36 -13.79 5.71
CA ARG A 6 -19.74 -12.65 4.87
C ARG A 6 -19.76 -13.14 3.43
N LYS A 7 -20.91 -12.98 2.80
CA LYS A 7 -21.20 -13.40 1.42
C LYS A 7 -20.09 -12.93 0.49
N GLU A 8 -19.40 -13.86 -0.17
CA GLU A 8 -18.46 -13.48 -1.22
C GLU A 8 -19.24 -12.90 -2.41
N PRO A 9 -18.79 -11.77 -2.98
CA PRO A 9 -19.42 -11.20 -4.16
C PRO A 9 -19.14 -12.08 -5.38
N SER A 10 -19.97 -11.94 -6.42
CA SER A 10 -19.65 -12.54 -7.71
C SER A 10 -18.39 -11.91 -8.30
N PHE A 11 -17.40 -12.76 -8.61
CA PHE A 11 -16.18 -12.33 -9.30
C PHE A 11 -16.31 -12.48 -10.82
N PRO A 12 -15.72 -11.58 -11.61
CA PRO A 12 -14.95 -10.42 -11.19
C PRO A 12 -15.85 -9.25 -10.77
N ILE A 13 -15.45 -8.53 -9.72
CA ILE A 13 -16.08 -7.27 -9.30
C ILE A 13 -15.88 -6.24 -10.41
N VAL A 14 -16.97 -5.64 -10.90
CA VAL A 14 -16.90 -4.59 -11.91
C VAL A 14 -16.61 -3.25 -11.26
N ALA A 15 -15.52 -2.60 -11.69
CA ALA A 15 -15.14 -1.28 -11.23
C ALA A 15 -15.05 -0.28 -12.39
N LYS A 16 -15.29 1.00 -12.12
CA LYS A 16 -15.21 2.08 -13.11
C LYS A 16 -14.05 3.02 -12.77
N LYS A 17 -13.17 3.27 -13.74
CA LYS A 17 -12.12 4.29 -13.62
C LYS A 17 -12.75 5.69 -13.67
N SER A 18 -12.46 6.51 -12.67
CA SER A 18 -12.90 7.90 -12.55
C SER A 18 -11.69 8.78 -12.22
N ARG A 19 -11.22 9.59 -13.17
CA ARG A 19 -9.97 10.39 -13.04
C ARG A 19 -8.82 9.52 -12.50
N ASP A 20 -8.38 9.75 -11.27
CA ASP A 20 -7.26 9.07 -10.61
C ASP A 20 -7.71 7.98 -9.61
N GLU A 21 -9.01 7.70 -9.57
CA GLU A 21 -9.65 6.76 -8.64
C GLU A 21 -10.38 5.64 -9.37
N VAL A 22 -10.66 4.55 -8.65
CA VAL A 22 -11.42 3.41 -9.15
C VAL A 22 -12.64 3.18 -8.26
N HIS A 23 -13.83 3.34 -8.83
CA HIS A 23 -15.09 3.25 -8.11
C HIS A 23 -15.67 1.85 -8.22
N VAL A 24 -16.00 1.25 -7.08
CA VAL A 24 -16.74 -0.01 -6.99
C VAL A 24 -18.14 0.28 -6.45
N ILE A 25 -19.15 -0.20 -7.17
CA ILE A 25 -20.56 -0.02 -6.80
C ILE A 25 -21.18 -1.40 -6.55
N GLY A 26 -21.90 -1.53 -5.44
CA GLY A 26 -22.60 -2.76 -5.04
C GLY A 26 -22.32 -3.13 -3.59
N GLU A 27 -23.36 -3.36 -2.80
CA GLU A 27 -23.24 -3.55 -1.35
C GLU A 27 -22.37 -4.76 -0.98
N ASP A 28 -22.63 -5.93 -1.57
CA ASP A 28 -21.83 -7.14 -1.34
C ASP A 28 -20.33 -6.94 -1.66
N ALA A 29 -20.03 -6.29 -2.80
CA ALA A 29 -18.66 -6.04 -3.21
C ALA A 29 -17.97 -5.03 -2.29
N VAL A 30 -18.68 -3.97 -1.88
CA VAL A 30 -18.18 -2.95 -0.96
C VAL A 30 -17.89 -3.54 0.41
N GLU A 31 -18.80 -4.34 0.95
CA GLU A 31 -18.63 -4.97 2.26
C GLU A 31 -17.48 -5.97 2.25
N TRP A 32 -17.37 -6.80 1.21
CA TRP A 32 -16.25 -7.73 1.07
C TRP A 32 -14.91 -6.99 0.97
N LEU A 33 -14.81 -5.97 0.10
CA LEU A 33 -13.59 -5.19 -0.08
C LEU A 33 -13.17 -4.48 1.23
N ASP A 34 -14.11 -3.83 1.89
CA ASP A 34 -13.88 -3.11 3.15
C ASP A 34 -13.42 -4.06 4.27
N SER A 35 -14.05 -5.25 4.38
CA SER A 35 -13.68 -6.27 5.37
C SER A 35 -12.25 -6.80 5.19
N LYS A 36 -11.77 -6.87 3.94
CA LYS A 36 -10.38 -7.27 3.61
C LYS A 36 -9.42 -6.08 3.63
N GLY A 37 -9.91 -4.89 3.99
CA GLY A 37 -9.13 -3.67 4.07
C GLY A 37 -8.70 -3.12 2.71
N TYR A 38 -9.45 -3.31 1.64
CA TYR A 38 -9.25 -2.63 0.36
C TYR A 38 -10.02 -1.30 0.32
N GLY A 39 -9.43 -0.28 -0.29
CA GLY A 39 -10.06 1.00 -0.59
C GLY A 39 -10.54 1.78 0.63
N SER A 40 -11.42 2.75 0.36
CA SER A 40 -12.07 3.59 1.35
C SER A 40 -13.57 3.59 1.06
N LYS A 41 -14.37 3.13 2.03
CA LYS A 41 -15.83 3.14 1.92
C LYS A 41 -16.33 4.59 1.95
N PHE A 42 -17.05 5.00 0.90
CA PHE A 42 -17.64 6.34 0.81
C PHE A 42 -19.13 6.32 1.19
N ARG A 43 -19.86 5.27 0.80
CA ARG A 43 -21.26 4.98 1.17
C ARG A 43 -21.47 3.48 1.35
N SER A 44 -22.66 3.06 1.77
CA SER A 44 -23.01 1.63 1.90
C SER A 44 -22.75 0.84 0.61
N ASN A 45 -22.99 1.47 -0.55
CA ASN A 45 -22.91 0.87 -1.87
C ASN A 45 -21.78 1.42 -2.76
N LEU A 46 -20.88 2.25 -2.23
CA LEU A 46 -19.78 2.85 -2.99
C LEU A 46 -18.47 2.80 -2.19
N LEU A 47 -17.47 2.19 -2.79
CA LEU A 47 -16.10 2.12 -2.29
C LEU A 47 -15.12 2.62 -3.36
N ILE A 48 -14.13 3.37 -2.90
CA ILE A 48 -13.10 3.96 -3.77
C ILE A 48 -11.79 3.22 -3.53
N LEU A 49 -11.27 2.59 -4.58
CA LEU A 49 -9.98 1.94 -4.60
C LEU A 49 -8.91 2.90 -5.07
N ARG A 50 -7.71 2.80 -4.47
CA ARG A 50 -6.51 3.42 -5.01
C ARG A 50 -6.03 2.64 -6.25
N PRO A 51 -5.29 3.28 -7.17
CA PRO A 51 -4.81 2.63 -8.39
C PRO A 51 -4.02 1.34 -8.16
N PHE A 52 -3.10 1.33 -7.18
CA PHE A 52 -2.31 0.14 -6.85
C PHE A 52 -3.17 -1.01 -6.29
N GLU A 53 -4.27 -0.71 -5.58
CA GLU A 53 -5.21 -1.73 -5.08
C GLU A 53 -6.01 -2.34 -6.22
N ALA A 54 -6.45 -1.51 -7.17
CA ALA A 54 -7.15 -1.97 -8.36
C ALA A 54 -6.24 -2.86 -9.23
N LEU A 55 -4.98 -2.46 -9.46
CA LEU A 55 -3.99 -3.29 -10.16
C LEU A 55 -3.82 -4.67 -9.49
N TYR A 56 -3.73 -4.70 -8.16
CA TYR A 56 -3.62 -5.96 -7.42
C TYR A 56 -4.86 -6.83 -7.59
N LEU A 57 -6.06 -6.29 -7.43
CA LEU A 57 -7.29 -7.05 -7.61
C LEU A 57 -7.46 -7.54 -9.07
N MET A 58 -6.98 -6.77 -10.05
CA MET A 58 -6.93 -7.19 -11.45
C MET A 58 -5.94 -8.34 -11.66
N SER A 59 -4.75 -8.30 -11.05
CA SER A 59 -3.75 -9.38 -11.18
C SER A 59 -4.22 -10.69 -10.55
N GLN A 60 -5.13 -10.62 -9.57
CA GLN A 60 -5.80 -11.76 -8.96
C GLN A 60 -7.08 -12.21 -9.70
N ASN A 61 -7.40 -11.62 -10.86
CA ASN A 61 -8.65 -11.85 -11.61
C ASN A 61 -9.94 -11.55 -10.79
N LYS A 62 -9.84 -10.78 -9.71
CA LYS A 62 -10.97 -10.42 -8.84
C LYS A 62 -11.67 -9.13 -9.25
N LEU A 63 -11.05 -8.30 -10.08
CA LEU A 63 -11.60 -7.02 -10.52
C LEU A 63 -11.51 -6.86 -12.03
N LYS A 64 -12.62 -6.43 -12.63
CA LYS A 64 -12.72 -6.02 -14.03
C LYS A 64 -12.89 -4.51 -14.09
N LEU A 65 -11.88 -3.82 -14.60
CA LEU A 65 -11.88 -2.36 -14.70
C LEU A 65 -12.49 -1.91 -16.04
N LEU A 66 -13.40 -0.93 -15.97
CA LEU A 66 -14.02 -0.30 -17.14
C LEU A 66 -13.62 1.18 -17.22
N GLN A 67 -13.27 1.64 -18.43
CA GLN A 67 -13.09 3.06 -18.76
C GLN A 67 -14.00 3.41 -19.93
N LYS A 68 -14.90 4.39 -19.75
CA LYS A 68 -15.90 4.78 -20.77
C LYS A 68 -16.62 3.56 -21.39
N SER A 69 -17.04 2.62 -20.53
CA SER A 69 -17.71 1.35 -20.89
C SER A 69 -16.87 0.33 -21.68
N LYS A 70 -15.58 0.57 -21.89
CA LYS A 70 -14.66 -0.42 -22.46
C LYS A 70 -13.83 -1.09 -21.35
N PRO A 71 -13.59 -2.41 -21.42
CA PRO A 71 -12.69 -3.07 -20.49
C PRO A 71 -11.27 -2.53 -20.67
N LEU A 72 -10.60 -2.31 -19.55
CA LEU A 72 -9.21 -1.89 -19.48
C LEU A 72 -8.43 -3.02 -18.83
N ASP A 73 -7.47 -3.62 -19.55
CA ASP A 73 -6.64 -4.68 -19.00
C ASP A 73 -5.56 -4.15 -18.05
N PHE A 74 -4.88 -5.05 -17.34
CA PHE A 74 -3.85 -4.69 -16.36
C PHE A 74 -2.72 -3.86 -17.00
N ASN A 75 -2.20 -4.29 -18.15
CA ASN A 75 -1.06 -3.64 -18.80
C ASN A 75 -1.45 -2.27 -19.36
N GLN A 76 -2.66 -2.14 -19.92
CA GLN A 76 -3.22 -0.88 -20.36
C GLN A 76 -3.39 0.09 -19.18
N TYR A 77 -3.93 -0.38 -18.05
CA TYR A 77 -4.12 0.46 -16.89
C TYR A 77 -2.80 0.89 -16.25
N LEU A 78 -1.85 -0.02 -16.09
CA LEU A 78 -0.51 0.27 -15.58
C LEU A 78 0.19 1.34 -16.43
N ARG A 79 0.21 1.18 -17.76
CA ARG A 79 0.80 2.16 -18.68
C ARG A 79 0.17 3.55 -18.59
N LEU A 80 -1.14 3.63 -18.28
CA LEU A 80 -1.80 4.92 -18.06
C LEU A 80 -1.33 5.57 -16.76
N LEU A 81 -1.16 4.78 -15.69
CA LEU A 81 -0.73 5.27 -14.40
C LEU A 81 0.74 5.67 -14.38
N GLU A 82 1.63 4.92 -15.04
CA GLU A 82 3.06 5.24 -15.13
C GLU A 82 3.33 6.59 -15.81
N LYS A 83 2.43 7.01 -16.73
CA LYS A 83 2.49 8.34 -17.33
C LYS A 83 2.15 9.46 -16.36
N GLN A 84 1.41 9.16 -15.29
CA GLN A 84 0.99 10.13 -14.28
C GLN A 84 1.93 10.11 -13.07
N ASP A 85 2.39 8.92 -12.67
CA ASP A 85 3.25 8.67 -11.51
C ASP A 85 4.31 7.64 -11.89
N SER A 86 5.56 8.09 -12.02
CA SER A 86 6.70 7.23 -12.34
C SER A 86 7.01 6.19 -11.25
N LYS A 87 6.48 6.37 -10.02
CA LYS A 87 6.59 5.39 -8.94
C LYS A 87 5.47 4.37 -8.91
N MET A 88 4.49 4.43 -9.82
CA MET A 88 3.34 3.52 -9.76
C MET A 88 3.76 2.04 -9.77
N TRP A 89 4.71 1.68 -10.64
CA TRP A 89 5.21 0.31 -10.71
C TRP A 89 5.85 -0.15 -9.40
N LEU A 90 6.75 0.68 -8.84
CA LEU A 90 7.38 0.46 -7.53
C LEU A 90 6.33 0.25 -6.42
N ARG A 91 5.35 1.15 -6.35
CA ARG A 91 4.27 1.09 -5.37
C ARG A 91 3.43 -0.17 -5.53
N TYR A 92 3.09 -0.55 -6.77
CA TYR A 92 2.35 -1.79 -7.05
C TYR A 92 3.13 -3.03 -6.60
N LEU A 93 4.43 -3.13 -6.89
CA LEU A 93 5.26 -4.26 -6.49
C LEU A 93 5.29 -4.43 -4.96
N ILE A 94 5.57 -3.35 -4.24
CA ILE A 94 5.61 -3.36 -2.77
C ILE A 94 4.23 -3.71 -2.20
N TYR A 95 3.16 -3.12 -2.74
CA TYR A 95 1.79 -3.40 -2.32
C TYR A 95 1.43 -4.87 -2.53
N LYS A 96 1.77 -5.43 -3.69
CA LYS A 96 1.51 -6.84 -4.03
C LYS A 96 2.21 -7.78 -3.06
N ASP A 97 3.51 -7.60 -2.84
CA ASP A 97 4.28 -8.47 -1.94
C ASP A 97 3.75 -8.46 -0.50
N LEU A 98 3.47 -7.26 0.03
CA LEU A 98 2.89 -7.12 1.37
C LEU A 98 1.49 -7.75 1.47
N ARG A 99 0.64 -7.56 0.45
CA ARG A 99 -0.70 -8.17 0.42
C ARG A 99 -0.64 -9.69 0.33
N ASP A 100 0.25 -10.23 -0.48
CA ASP A 100 0.45 -11.67 -0.64
C ASP A 100 0.95 -12.31 0.67
N LYS A 101 1.69 -11.55 1.49
CA LYS A 101 2.12 -11.94 2.85
C LYS A 101 1.03 -11.75 3.92
N GLY A 102 -0.17 -11.29 3.55
CA GLY A 102 -1.32 -11.16 4.46
C GLY A 102 -1.39 -9.85 5.25
N TYR A 103 -0.51 -8.88 4.97
CA TYR A 103 -0.60 -7.55 5.56
C TYR A 103 -1.78 -6.75 4.97
N VAL A 104 -2.33 -5.81 5.74
CA VAL A 104 -3.20 -4.78 5.18
C VAL A 104 -2.37 -3.54 4.91
N VAL A 105 -2.36 -3.11 3.65
CA VAL A 105 -1.60 -1.98 3.17
C VAL A 105 -2.56 -0.88 2.76
N LYS A 106 -2.35 0.33 3.29
CA LYS A 106 -3.11 1.52 2.93
C LYS A 106 -2.16 2.61 2.46
N ASP A 107 -2.71 3.59 1.74
CA ASP A 107 -1.99 4.77 1.30
C ASP A 107 -1.27 5.45 2.48
N GLY A 108 0.00 5.79 2.25
CA GLY A 108 0.83 6.50 3.22
C GLY A 108 0.41 7.96 3.38
N TYR A 109 1.10 8.67 4.26
CA TYR A 109 0.86 10.08 4.52
C TYR A 109 2.14 10.74 5.01
N GLY A 110 2.35 12.01 4.60
CA GLY A 110 3.51 12.81 4.98
C GLY A 110 4.82 12.37 4.32
N PHE A 111 5.69 13.34 4.01
CA PHE A 111 7.08 13.14 3.58
C PHE A 111 7.31 12.06 2.50
N ASP A 112 6.43 11.97 1.50
CA ASP A 112 6.48 10.98 0.41
C ASP A 112 6.46 9.51 0.86
N ILE A 113 5.91 9.21 2.04
CA ILE A 113 5.74 7.82 2.50
C ILE A 113 4.69 7.14 1.62
N ASP A 114 5.05 6.00 1.02
CA ASP A 114 4.20 5.30 0.07
C ASP A 114 3.03 4.59 0.76
N PHE A 115 3.29 3.95 1.91
CA PHE A 115 2.29 3.14 2.60
C PHE A 115 2.34 3.24 4.12
N LYS A 116 1.16 3.03 4.72
CA LYS A 116 1.03 2.60 6.11
C LYS A 116 0.56 1.15 6.14
N VAL A 117 1.16 0.34 7.00
CA VAL A 117 0.95 -1.11 7.01
C VAL A 117 0.50 -1.57 8.40
N TYR A 118 -0.55 -2.38 8.39
CA TYR A 118 -1.07 -3.07 9.56
C TYR A 118 -0.56 -4.51 9.53
N GLU A 119 -0.15 -5.01 10.69
CA GLU A 119 0.18 -6.43 10.86
C GLU A 119 -0.99 -7.32 10.44
N ALA A 120 -0.65 -8.55 10.04
CA ALA A 120 -1.65 -9.56 9.69
C ALA A 120 -2.63 -9.77 10.87
N GLY A 121 -3.92 -9.67 10.59
CA GLY A 121 -4.99 -9.82 11.59
C GLY A 121 -5.25 -8.59 12.49
N GLU A 122 -4.45 -7.53 12.39
CA GLU A 122 -4.59 -6.36 13.27
C GLU A 122 -5.43 -5.21 12.66
N TYR A 123 -5.74 -5.27 11.37
CA TYR A 123 -6.55 -4.25 10.71
C TYR A 123 -7.96 -4.14 11.31
N GLY A 124 -8.39 -2.91 11.58
CA GLY A 124 -9.69 -2.60 12.21
C GLY A 124 -9.69 -2.68 13.75
N SER A 125 -8.69 -3.33 14.37
CA SER A 125 -8.56 -3.43 15.82
C SER A 125 -7.42 -2.59 16.39
N LYS A 126 -6.30 -2.50 15.68
CA LYS A 126 -5.12 -1.71 16.06
C LYS A 126 -4.75 -0.70 14.96
N PRO A 127 -4.07 0.40 15.32
CA PRO A 127 -3.54 1.33 14.32
C PRO A 127 -2.42 0.69 13.51
N ALA A 128 -2.14 1.23 12.32
CA ALA A 128 -1.00 0.78 11.49
C ALA A 128 0.29 0.77 12.32
N LYS A 129 1.16 -0.21 12.12
CA LYS A 129 2.41 -0.36 12.88
C LYS A 129 3.61 0.21 12.14
N TYR A 130 3.61 0.06 10.81
CA TYR A 130 4.72 0.44 9.96
C TYR A 130 4.35 1.58 9.01
N LEU A 131 5.35 2.38 8.69
CA LEU A 131 5.37 3.26 7.53
C LEU A 131 6.41 2.71 6.56
N VAL A 132 6.01 2.48 5.31
CA VAL A 132 6.89 1.90 4.28
C VAL A 132 7.22 2.97 3.25
N TYR A 133 8.52 3.13 3.01
CA TYR A 133 9.07 3.99 1.97
C TYR A 133 9.78 3.13 0.92
N GLY A 134 9.31 3.20 -0.33
CA GLY A 134 9.84 2.46 -1.46
C GLY A 134 11.05 3.15 -2.09
N VAL A 135 12.08 2.35 -2.36
CA VAL A 135 13.30 2.80 -3.06
C VAL A 135 13.64 1.81 -4.17
N VAL A 136 14.16 2.33 -5.28
CA VAL A 136 14.69 1.51 -6.36
C VAL A 136 16.18 1.34 -6.15
N GLU A 137 16.67 0.11 -6.25
CA GLU A 137 18.09 -0.17 -6.12
C GLU A 137 18.93 0.59 -7.17
N GLY A 138 20.03 1.18 -6.74
CA GLY A 138 20.92 1.96 -7.59
C GLY A 138 20.46 3.40 -7.85
N ILE A 139 19.29 3.82 -7.34
CA ILE A 139 18.89 5.24 -7.35
C ILE A 139 19.37 5.90 -6.06
N PRO A 140 20.22 6.96 -6.13
CA PRO A 140 20.69 7.67 -4.94
C PRO A 140 19.53 8.29 -4.14
N LEU A 141 19.57 8.11 -2.82
CA LEU A 141 18.62 8.70 -1.88
C LEU A 141 19.35 9.61 -0.89
N PRO A 142 19.03 10.92 -0.85
CA PRO A 142 19.67 11.82 0.11
C PRO A 142 19.41 11.40 1.56
N VAL A 143 20.48 11.38 2.37
CA VAL A 143 20.39 11.04 3.80
C VAL A 143 19.47 12.00 4.55
N THR A 144 19.44 13.27 4.16
CA THR A 144 18.51 14.28 4.72
C THR A 144 17.05 13.90 4.51
N LYS A 145 16.71 13.30 3.36
CA LYS A 145 15.37 12.80 3.08
C LYS A 145 15.03 11.62 3.99
N LEU A 146 15.94 10.65 4.11
CA LEU A 146 15.78 9.51 5.04
C LEU A 146 15.59 9.98 6.48
N TYR A 147 16.40 10.95 6.93
CA TYR A 147 16.31 11.51 8.27
C TYR A 147 14.94 12.17 8.52
N ASN A 148 14.43 12.95 7.57
CA ASN A 148 13.11 13.60 7.71
C ASN A 148 11.97 12.57 7.79
N ILE A 149 12.02 11.53 6.96
CA ILE A 149 11.03 10.44 6.98
C ILE A 149 11.12 9.69 8.32
N LEU A 150 12.32 9.38 8.80
CA LEU A 150 12.54 8.70 10.08
C LEU A 150 12.00 9.53 11.24
N ARG A 151 12.30 10.82 11.29
CA ARG A 151 11.81 11.72 12.33
C ARG A 151 10.28 11.82 12.30
N HIS A 152 9.68 11.84 11.11
CA HIS A 152 8.23 11.81 10.97
C HIS A 152 7.62 10.51 11.50
N ALA A 153 8.18 9.36 11.13
CA ALA A 153 7.74 8.06 11.64
C ALA A 153 7.81 7.98 13.17
N TYR A 154 8.88 8.49 13.77
CA TYR A 154 9.01 8.57 15.23
C TYR A 154 7.93 9.44 15.88
N SER A 155 7.63 10.61 15.30
CA SER A 155 6.57 11.49 15.83
C SER A 155 5.20 10.82 15.86
N LEU A 156 4.97 9.85 14.97
CA LEU A 156 3.74 9.07 14.86
C LEU A 156 3.77 7.77 15.68
N ARG A 157 4.88 7.50 16.39
CA ARG A 157 5.15 6.23 17.08
C ARG A 157 5.00 5.02 16.15
N LYS A 158 5.51 5.14 14.92
CA LYS A 158 5.52 4.08 13.90
C LYS A 158 6.94 3.67 13.57
N THR A 159 7.11 2.42 13.19
CA THR A 159 8.40 1.92 12.70
C THR A 159 8.54 2.23 11.21
N LEU A 160 9.66 2.86 10.82
CA LEU A 160 9.97 3.10 9.42
C LEU A 160 10.63 1.87 8.80
N ILE A 161 10.07 1.43 7.68
CA ILE A 161 10.60 0.36 6.85
C ILE A 161 10.97 0.92 5.48
N ILE A 162 12.18 0.64 5.02
CA ILE A 162 12.63 0.91 3.66
C ILE A 162 12.45 -0.34 2.83
N ALA A 163 11.62 -0.27 1.79
CA ALA A 163 11.39 -1.36 0.85
C ALA A 163 12.23 -1.11 -0.41
N THR A 164 13.34 -1.82 -0.54
CA THR A 164 14.24 -1.72 -1.69
C THR A 164 13.84 -2.73 -2.75
N VAL A 165 13.59 -2.25 -3.97
CA VAL A 165 13.22 -3.08 -5.11
C VAL A 165 14.35 -3.09 -6.12
N ASP A 166 14.83 -4.29 -6.46
CA ASP A 166 15.90 -4.48 -7.43
C ASP A 166 15.40 -4.46 -8.89
N ARG A 167 16.31 -4.67 -9.84
CA ARG A 167 15.96 -4.73 -11.28
C ARG A 167 15.17 -5.98 -11.67
N ARG A 168 15.17 -7.03 -10.85
CA ARG A 168 14.45 -8.29 -11.04
C ARG A 168 13.11 -8.32 -10.31
N SER A 169 12.69 -7.20 -9.73
CA SER A 169 11.47 -7.07 -8.92
C SER A 169 11.50 -7.87 -7.61
N GLU A 170 12.68 -8.21 -7.11
CA GLU A 170 12.89 -8.73 -5.76
C GLU A 170 12.84 -7.57 -4.76
N ILE A 171 12.22 -7.80 -3.60
CA ILE A 171 12.00 -6.78 -2.58
C ILE A 171 12.70 -7.17 -1.28
N VAL A 172 13.53 -6.28 -0.77
CA VAL A 172 14.18 -6.41 0.54
C VAL A 172 13.69 -5.30 1.46
N TYR A 173 13.29 -5.67 2.68
CA TYR A 173 12.77 -4.75 3.69
C TYR A 173 13.80 -4.49 4.78
N TYR A 174 14.14 -3.23 5.00
CA TYR A 174 15.05 -2.79 6.05
C TYR A 174 14.32 -1.95 7.09
N MET A 175 14.47 -2.29 8.36
CA MET A 175 13.99 -1.43 9.45
C MET A 175 15.00 -0.33 9.71
N LEU A 176 14.55 0.93 9.68
CA LEU A 176 15.40 2.08 10.00
C LEU A 176 15.08 2.61 11.40
N SER A 177 16.12 2.75 12.21
CA SER A 177 16.02 3.31 13.56
C SER A 177 17.20 4.24 13.86
N SER A 178 16.99 5.28 14.67
CA SER A 178 18.07 6.06 15.26
C SER A 178 18.78 5.25 16.32
N LEU A 179 20.10 5.10 16.19
CA LEU A 179 20.95 4.61 17.25
C LEU A 179 21.48 5.80 18.05
N LEU A 180 21.14 5.88 19.33
CA LEU A 180 21.82 6.78 20.26
C LEU A 180 23.09 6.07 20.73
N MET A 181 24.25 6.47 20.21
CA MET A 181 25.51 6.00 20.76
C MET A 181 25.76 6.74 22.08
N GLY A 182 25.74 6.00 23.20
CA GLY A 182 26.18 6.52 24.48
C GLY A 182 27.65 6.93 24.42
N LYS A 183 28.00 8.07 25.00
CA LYS A 183 29.41 8.47 25.14
C LYS A 183 30.12 7.41 25.98
N GLU A 184 31.07 6.69 25.39
CA GLU A 184 32.05 5.94 26.18
C GLU A 184 32.74 6.95 27.10
N THR A 185 32.54 6.76 28.40
CA THR A 185 33.31 7.49 29.40
C THR A 185 34.68 6.84 29.38
N ARG A 186 35.66 7.49 28.74
CA ARG A 186 37.07 7.12 28.94
C ARG A 186 37.40 7.42 30.39
N GLU A 187 37.43 6.39 31.23
CA GLU A 187 38.21 6.45 32.46
C GLU A 187 39.68 6.44 32.06
N GLU A 188 40.30 7.62 32.08
CA GLU A 188 41.76 7.74 32.11
C GLU A 188 42.24 7.23 33.48
N LYS A 189 43.17 6.26 33.44
CA LYS A 189 43.99 5.85 34.59
C LYS A 189 45.42 6.31 34.36
#